data_AF-A0AAU2WU32-F1
#
_entry.id   AF-A0AAU2WU32-F1
#
_cell.length_a   1.000
_cell.length_b   1.000
_cell.length_c   1.000
_cell.angle_alpha   90.00
_cell.angle_beta   90.00
_cell.angle_gamma   90.00
#
_symmetry.space_group_name_H-M   'P 1'
#
loop_
_entity.id
_entity.type
_entity.pdbx_description
1 polymer ?
#
loop_
_entity_poly.entity_id
_entity_poly.type
_entity_poly.pdbx_seq_one_letter_code
_entity_poly.pdbx_strand_id
1 'polypeptide(L)'
;MTAYVLVSGPFTDGSVWRQVAARLRAAGAEVHPVTLTGLGDRRDLAGPDTDLETHIADVLRAIGQAADGGVVVVGHGYAIHPVLGAADRRPDRVARVVYLDAGMARSGDAPLELLPLQGLRDELRARADLPGDPVAPPAPDEWHLWGSTDGLSPADLAELTKVAAPQPAGTLLQPLVLSGAGDALPTTGVLCTSSGTNIALLESVVSLGDAGLRTLVDRQVTFFELATGHWPMLTAPDELAGVLLRAAAGEGHLLGASGQDKPTHLKDFLLDVPPCPRERIGALDLHLSDGESPRPAVVFVHGGPVPEDAAVTPRDWAGLVGHARLAASLGAVGVTVEHRLHGLGDFDRAASDVAAAVELVRAHPRVDGDRVALWFFSGGGPLAADWLAAPPPWLGCLAASYPILAPLPNWGLSDSRFRPADVLGGAGRLPVVLTRVELEHPAIAATVAAFVAAAESAGTDLEVVDVPQGRHGFDTLDHTEAGRAALRRSMRAVLGHLGVPVGPDDASGPAEPALSG
;
A
#
# COMPACT_ATOMS: atom_id res chain seq x y z
N MET A 1 34.72 4.62 15.29
CA MET A 1 34.39 5.27 14.00
C MET A 1 33.42 4.34 13.30
N THR A 2 32.24 4.82 12.89
CA THR A 2 31.26 4.00 12.17
C THR A 2 31.54 4.08 10.68
N ALA A 3 31.54 2.94 10.00
CA ALA A 3 31.65 2.87 8.54
C ALA A 3 30.27 2.66 7.91
N TYR A 4 30.00 3.38 6.82
CA TYR A 4 28.77 3.26 6.04
C TYR A 4 29.09 2.74 4.64
N VAL A 5 28.42 1.67 4.24
CA VAL A 5 28.39 1.17 2.87
C VAL A 5 27.05 1.55 2.27
N LEU A 6 27.04 2.43 1.27
CA LEU A 6 25.83 3.00 0.68
C LEU A 6 25.64 2.44 -0.73
N VAL A 7 24.55 1.71 -0.95
CA VAL A 7 24.32 0.96 -2.20
C VAL A 7 23.07 1.49 -2.89
N SER A 8 23.23 1.93 -4.14
CA SER A 8 22.20 2.58 -4.95
C SER A 8 21.28 1.59 -5.67
N GLY A 9 20.02 2.00 -5.87
CA GLY A 9 19.03 1.24 -6.63
C GLY A 9 19.36 1.10 -8.14
N PRO A 10 18.42 0.57 -8.94
CA PRO A 10 18.69 0.21 -10.33
C PRO A 10 19.07 1.45 -11.15
N PHE A 11 19.85 1.23 -12.22
CA PHE A 11 20.34 2.25 -13.17
C PHE A 11 21.31 3.28 -12.58
N THR A 12 21.27 3.54 -11.29
CA THR A 12 22.06 4.58 -10.61
C THR A 12 23.38 4.05 -10.06
N ASP A 13 24.29 4.95 -9.71
CA ASP A 13 25.62 4.61 -9.21
C ASP A 13 25.93 5.28 -7.87
N GLY A 14 27.16 5.13 -7.36
CA GLY A 14 27.58 5.71 -6.08
C GLY A 14 27.52 7.24 -6.05
N SER A 15 27.41 7.93 -7.18
CA SER A 15 27.40 9.39 -7.25
C SER A 15 26.10 10.01 -6.69
N VAL A 16 25.00 9.25 -6.67
CA VAL A 16 23.72 9.69 -6.06
C VAL A 16 23.88 9.98 -4.57
N TRP A 17 24.83 9.32 -3.91
CA TRP A 17 25.11 9.48 -2.48
C TRP A 17 26.05 10.63 -2.14
N ARG A 18 26.57 11.36 -3.14
CA ARG A 18 27.63 12.37 -2.93
C ARG A 18 27.32 13.34 -1.79
N GLN A 19 26.09 13.84 -1.76
CA GLN A 19 25.61 14.80 -0.78
C GLN A 19 25.50 14.21 0.64
N VAL A 20 24.96 13.00 0.76
CA VAL A 20 24.82 12.27 2.03
C VAL A 20 26.19 11.84 2.55
N ALA A 21 27.05 11.32 1.67
CA ALA A 21 28.40 10.90 2.02
C ALA A 21 29.26 12.06 2.54
N ALA A 22 29.12 13.25 1.96
CA ALA A 22 29.80 14.44 2.47
C ALA A 22 29.37 14.78 3.92
N ARG A 23 28.08 14.67 4.22
CA ARG A 23 27.51 14.94 5.55
C ARG A 23 27.91 13.91 6.60
N LEU A 24 27.85 12.63 6.24
CA LEU A 24 28.33 11.54 7.10
C LEU A 24 29.84 11.65 7.38
N ARG A 25 30.65 11.99 6.39
CA ARG A 25 32.10 12.25 6.59
C ARG A 25 32.35 13.46 7.48
N ALA A 26 31.56 14.53 7.34
CA ALA A 26 31.63 15.69 8.22
C ALA A 26 31.29 15.33 9.68
N ALA A 27 30.42 14.34 9.90
CA ALA A 27 30.13 13.76 11.22
C ALA A 27 31.20 12.76 11.71
N GLY A 28 32.32 12.60 10.99
CA GLY A 28 33.44 11.73 11.38
C GLY A 28 33.26 10.26 11.02
N ALA A 29 32.30 9.93 10.15
CA ALA A 29 32.12 8.57 9.66
C ALA A 29 33.03 8.25 8.47
N GLU A 30 33.38 6.97 8.34
CA GLU A 30 33.93 6.42 7.10
C GLU A 30 32.78 6.08 6.17
N VAL A 31 32.89 6.41 4.87
CA VAL A 31 31.77 6.26 3.93
C VAL A 31 32.24 5.74 2.58
N HIS A 32 31.61 4.65 2.15
CA HIS A 32 31.82 3.92 0.90
C HIS A 32 30.55 3.92 0.06
N PRO A 33 30.33 4.92 -0.82
CA PRO A 33 29.32 4.83 -1.87
C PRO A 33 29.75 3.78 -2.89
N VAL A 34 28.91 2.76 -3.11
CA VAL A 34 29.22 1.62 -3.97
C VAL A 34 28.61 1.83 -5.35
N THR A 35 29.45 1.76 -6.38
CA THR A 35 28.97 1.51 -7.76
C THR A 35 29.03 0.01 -8.03
N LEU A 36 27.87 -0.60 -8.27
CA LEU A 36 27.75 -2.02 -8.61
C LEU A 36 28.24 -2.28 -10.04
N THR A 37 28.70 -3.50 -10.30
CA THR A 37 29.13 -3.95 -11.63
C THR A 37 28.01 -3.73 -12.65
N GLY A 38 28.33 -3.15 -13.81
CA GLY A 38 27.34 -2.85 -14.83
C GLY A 38 26.61 -1.52 -14.68
N LEU A 39 26.86 -0.75 -13.61
CA LEU A 39 26.26 0.56 -13.39
C LEU A 39 27.29 1.70 -13.42
N GLY A 40 26.84 2.92 -13.71
CA GLY A 40 27.66 4.13 -13.65
C GLY A 40 28.95 4.08 -14.47
N ASP A 41 30.09 4.32 -13.80
CA ASP A 41 31.44 4.23 -14.34
C ASP A 41 31.94 2.79 -14.52
N ARG A 42 31.19 1.80 -14.05
CA ARG A 42 31.43 0.35 -14.20
C ARG A 42 30.50 -0.31 -15.21
N ARG A 43 29.77 0.48 -16.02
CA ARG A 43 28.85 -0.03 -17.05
C ARG A 43 29.49 -1.01 -18.05
N ASP A 44 30.74 -0.77 -18.41
CA ASP A 44 31.48 -1.62 -19.38
C ASP A 44 31.91 -2.97 -18.78
N LEU A 45 31.71 -3.17 -17.47
CA LEU A 45 31.99 -4.44 -16.79
C LEU A 45 30.80 -5.40 -16.81
N ALA A 46 29.62 -4.97 -17.27
CA ALA A 46 28.49 -5.86 -17.46
C ALA A 46 28.76 -6.85 -18.59
N GLY A 47 28.37 -8.10 -18.37
CA GLY A 47 28.31 -9.15 -19.39
C GLY A 47 27.07 -10.02 -19.21
N PRO A 48 26.87 -11.03 -20.08
CA PRO A 48 25.73 -11.95 -19.99
C PRO A 48 25.61 -12.67 -18.65
N ASP A 49 26.73 -12.88 -17.96
CA ASP A 49 26.81 -13.57 -16.67
C ASP A 49 26.70 -12.60 -15.46
N THR A 50 26.45 -11.30 -15.69
CA THR A 50 26.27 -10.35 -14.58
C THR A 50 24.93 -10.56 -13.90
N ASP A 51 24.98 -11.01 -12.66
CA ASP A 51 23.85 -11.48 -11.88
C ASP A 51 23.82 -10.88 -10.45
N LEU A 52 22.86 -11.30 -9.63
CA LEU A 52 22.71 -10.82 -8.26
C LEU A 52 23.92 -11.18 -7.39
N GLU A 53 24.51 -12.36 -7.58
CA GLU A 53 25.74 -12.77 -6.88
C GLU A 53 26.94 -11.86 -7.22
N THR A 54 27.01 -11.38 -8.46
CA THR A 54 27.99 -10.36 -8.86
C THR A 54 27.84 -9.08 -8.05
N HIS A 55 26.59 -8.61 -7.86
CA HIS A 55 26.30 -7.43 -7.05
C HIS A 55 26.55 -7.68 -5.55
N ILE A 56 26.25 -8.87 -5.03
CA ILE A 56 26.59 -9.26 -3.65
C ILE A 56 28.10 -9.21 -3.43
N ALA A 57 28.89 -9.71 -4.40
CA ALA A 57 30.35 -9.68 -4.33
C ALA A 57 30.91 -8.25 -4.29
N ASP A 58 30.28 -7.29 -4.98
CA ASP A 58 30.65 -5.88 -4.89
C ASP A 58 30.42 -5.30 -3.50
N VAL A 59 29.28 -5.60 -2.87
CA VAL A 59 28.97 -5.15 -1.50
C VAL A 59 29.91 -5.80 -0.48
N LEU A 60 30.19 -7.09 -0.61
CA LEU A 60 31.16 -7.79 0.24
C LEU A 60 32.56 -7.16 0.16
N ARG A 61 32.98 -6.74 -1.04
CA ARG A 61 34.26 -6.06 -1.21
C ARG A 61 34.29 -4.72 -0.47
N ALA A 62 33.22 -3.94 -0.56
CA ALA A 62 33.10 -2.67 0.17
C ALA A 62 33.11 -2.87 1.69
N ILE A 63 32.40 -3.87 2.21
CA ILE A 63 32.43 -4.24 3.64
C ILE A 63 33.86 -4.65 4.06
N GLY A 64 34.57 -5.40 3.22
CA GLY A 64 35.94 -5.83 3.49
C GLY A 64 36.97 -4.70 3.47
N GLN A 65 36.70 -3.60 2.77
CA GLN A 65 37.56 -2.41 2.69
C GLN A 65 37.36 -1.45 3.87
N ALA A 66 36.21 -1.52 4.55
CA ALA A 66 35.94 -0.70 5.71
C ALA A 66 36.88 -1.06 6.88
N ALA A 67 37.30 -0.03 7.63
CA ALA A 67 38.17 -0.19 8.79
C ALA A 67 37.57 -1.14 9.85
N ASP A 68 38.42 -1.61 10.77
CA ASP A 68 38.01 -2.52 11.84
C ASP A 68 36.88 -1.91 12.70
N GLY A 69 35.77 -2.64 12.80
CA GLY A 69 34.53 -2.18 13.41
C GLY A 69 33.30 -2.73 12.68
N GLY A 70 32.13 -2.53 13.27
CA GLY A 70 30.85 -2.87 12.64
C GLY A 70 30.43 -1.84 11.59
N VAL A 71 29.91 -2.32 10.47
CA VAL A 71 29.51 -1.52 9.29
C VAL A 71 27.99 -1.35 9.27
N VAL A 72 27.51 -0.15 8.98
CA VAL A 72 26.12 0.11 8.63
C VAL A 72 25.99 -0.02 7.12
N VAL A 73 25.21 -1.00 6.66
CA VAL A 73 25.03 -1.27 5.22
C VAL A 73 23.64 -0.79 4.81
N VAL A 74 23.58 0.14 3.87
CA VAL A 74 22.35 0.80 3.43
C VAL A 74 22.02 0.35 2.01
N GLY A 75 20.85 -0.27 1.83
CA GLY A 75 20.31 -0.66 0.53
C GLY A 75 19.14 0.23 0.14
N HIS A 76 19.28 0.96 -0.97
CA HIS A 76 18.21 1.78 -1.56
C HIS A 76 17.43 0.99 -2.62
N GLY A 77 16.11 0.86 -2.43
CA GLY A 77 15.23 0.12 -3.36
C GLY A 77 15.75 -1.29 -3.66
N TYR A 78 15.99 -1.59 -4.94
CA TYR A 78 16.59 -2.84 -5.43
C TYR A 78 17.80 -3.31 -4.61
N ALA A 79 18.68 -2.38 -4.21
CA ALA A 79 19.96 -2.69 -3.60
C ALA A 79 19.85 -3.37 -2.24
N ILE A 80 18.65 -3.45 -1.66
CA ILE A 80 18.44 -4.25 -0.47
C ILE A 80 18.82 -5.72 -0.68
N HIS A 81 18.61 -6.29 -1.86
CA HIS A 81 18.94 -7.69 -2.14
C HIS A 81 20.44 -7.98 -2.04
N PRO A 82 21.33 -7.27 -2.76
CA PRO A 82 22.76 -7.51 -2.62
C PRO A 82 23.27 -7.15 -1.21
N VAL A 83 22.65 -6.18 -0.53
CA VAL A 83 22.96 -5.84 0.87
C VAL A 83 22.64 -7.00 1.82
N LEU A 84 21.46 -7.62 1.70
CA LEU A 84 21.10 -8.78 2.52
C LEU A 84 21.98 -9.98 2.24
N GLY A 85 22.27 -10.27 0.96
CA GLY A 85 23.19 -11.34 0.60
C GLY A 85 24.59 -11.15 1.20
N ALA A 86 25.10 -9.92 1.21
CA ALA A 86 26.39 -9.62 1.82
C ALA A 86 26.35 -9.68 3.36
N ALA A 87 25.28 -9.17 3.97
CA ALA A 87 25.09 -9.19 5.43
C ALA A 87 24.96 -10.61 5.99
N ASP A 88 24.24 -11.49 5.29
CA ASP A 88 24.13 -12.90 5.65
C ASP A 88 25.47 -13.65 5.56
N ARG A 89 26.33 -13.28 4.61
CA ARG A 89 27.66 -13.89 4.45
C ARG A 89 28.70 -13.32 5.42
N ARG A 90 28.51 -12.11 5.95
CA ARG A 90 29.44 -11.39 6.86
C ARG A 90 28.73 -10.74 8.06
N PRO A 91 27.90 -11.49 8.82
CA PRO A 91 27.15 -10.91 9.94
C PRO A 91 28.09 -10.40 11.04
N ASP A 92 29.30 -10.97 11.15
CA ASP A 92 30.37 -10.54 12.07
C ASP A 92 30.84 -9.09 11.83
N ARG A 93 30.67 -8.58 10.61
CA ARG A 93 31.10 -7.24 10.21
C ARG A 93 29.95 -6.24 10.15
N VAL A 94 28.70 -6.68 10.14
CA VAL A 94 27.55 -5.79 9.99
C VAL A 94 27.01 -5.40 11.35
N ALA A 95 27.00 -4.11 11.64
CA ALA A 95 26.38 -3.56 12.85
C ALA A 95 24.87 -3.36 12.66
N ARG A 96 24.44 -3.02 11.44
CA ARG A 96 23.06 -2.73 11.12
C ARG A 96 22.81 -2.77 9.61
N VAL A 97 21.66 -3.29 9.22
CA VAL A 97 21.13 -3.19 7.85
C VAL A 97 20.09 -2.07 7.80
N VAL A 98 20.18 -1.18 6.80
CA VAL A 98 19.21 -0.12 6.59
C VAL A 98 18.51 -0.32 5.25
N TYR A 99 17.19 -0.47 5.30
CA TYR A 99 16.29 -0.52 4.15
C TYR A 99 15.86 0.91 3.84
N LEU A 100 16.41 1.51 2.79
CA LEU A 100 16.04 2.86 2.37
C LEU A 100 15.04 2.79 1.23
N ASP A 101 13.78 3.13 1.53
CA ASP A 101 12.65 3.07 0.60
C ASP A 101 12.64 1.77 -0.24
N ALA A 102 12.79 0.65 0.45
CA ALA A 102 12.94 -0.68 -0.12
C ALA A 102 11.89 -1.63 0.47
N GLY A 103 11.45 -2.61 -0.34
CA GLY A 103 10.58 -3.68 0.15
C GLY A 103 11.34 -4.70 1.01
N MET A 104 10.58 -5.58 1.66
CA MET A 104 11.12 -6.63 2.52
C MET A 104 11.40 -7.90 1.74
N ALA A 105 12.61 -7.99 1.19
CA ALA A 105 13.07 -9.19 0.48
C ALA A 105 13.31 -10.37 1.45
N ARG A 106 12.86 -11.56 1.05
CA ARG A 106 13.11 -12.84 1.74
C ARG A 106 14.02 -13.73 0.89
N SER A 107 14.60 -14.75 1.52
CA SER A 107 15.29 -15.80 0.75
C SER A 107 14.31 -16.47 -0.20
N GLY A 108 14.69 -16.60 -1.46
CA GLY A 108 13.86 -17.08 -2.57
C GLY A 108 13.23 -15.96 -3.38
N ASP A 109 13.17 -14.74 -2.88
CA ASP A 109 12.61 -13.60 -3.63
C ASP A 109 13.65 -13.12 -4.66
N ALA A 110 13.21 -13.00 -5.92
CA ALA A 110 13.99 -12.31 -6.94
C ALA A 110 13.74 -10.79 -6.83
N PRO A 111 14.76 -9.94 -7.09
CA PRO A 111 14.56 -8.49 -7.03
C PRO A 111 13.48 -7.96 -7.97
N LEU A 112 13.18 -8.71 -9.03
CA LEU A 112 12.05 -8.49 -9.92
C LEU A 112 10.73 -8.25 -9.17
N GLU A 113 10.48 -9.01 -8.11
CA GLU A 113 9.20 -8.98 -7.39
C GLU A 113 8.95 -7.65 -6.67
N LEU A 114 10.01 -6.86 -6.43
CA LEU A 114 9.91 -5.54 -5.81
C LEU A 114 9.95 -4.40 -6.83
N LEU A 115 10.03 -4.69 -8.13
CA LEU A 115 9.98 -3.63 -9.16
C LEU A 115 8.58 -3.03 -9.25
N PRO A 116 8.46 -1.71 -9.44
CA PRO A 116 7.15 -1.05 -9.44
C PRO A 116 6.32 -1.20 -10.73
N LEU A 117 6.76 -2.01 -11.69
CA LEU A 117 6.20 -2.09 -13.05
C LEU A 117 5.73 -3.51 -13.37
N GLN A 118 4.42 -3.76 -13.34
CA GLN A 118 3.89 -5.10 -13.52
C GLN A 118 4.18 -5.64 -14.93
N GLY A 119 3.98 -4.84 -15.96
CA GLY A 119 4.25 -5.24 -17.35
C GLY A 119 5.71 -5.62 -17.56
N LEU A 120 6.65 -4.87 -16.97
CA LEU A 120 8.07 -5.20 -17.02
C LEU A 120 8.39 -6.50 -16.26
N ARG A 121 7.76 -6.73 -15.10
CA ARG A 121 7.89 -7.99 -14.37
C ARG A 121 7.47 -9.18 -15.23
N ASP A 122 6.30 -9.08 -15.86
CA ASP A 122 5.77 -10.15 -16.70
C ASP A 122 6.62 -10.38 -17.94
N GLU A 123 7.09 -9.32 -18.60
CA GLU A 123 8.00 -9.40 -19.75
C GLU A 123 9.33 -10.07 -19.37
N LEU A 124 9.92 -9.71 -18.23
CA LEU A 124 11.16 -10.31 -17.74
C LEU A 124 10.97 -11.78 -17.33
N ARG A 125 9.87 -12.14 -16.66
CA ARG A 125 9.55 -13.54 -16.34
C ARG A 125 9.42 -14.38 -17.61
N ALA A 126 8.77 -13.86 -18.64
CA ALA A 126 8.55 -14.58 -19.90
C ALA A 126 9.85 -14.96 -20.63
N ARG A 127 10.96 -14.27 -20.34
CA ARG A 127 12.28 -14.53 -20.94
C ARG A 127 13.35 -14.94 -19.92
N ALA A 128 12.96 -15.35 -18.72
CA ALA A 128 13.91 -15.63 -17.63
C ALA A 128 14.95 -16.71 -17.97
N ASP A 129 14.58 -17.69 -18.81
CA ASP A 129 15.45 -18.79 -19.25
C ASP A 129 16.30 -18.45 -20.50
N LEU A 130 16.17 -17.23 -21.03
CA LEU A 130 16.91 -16.76 -22.19
C LEU A 130 18.02 -15.80 -21.74
N PRO A 131 19.15 -15.73 -22.46
CA PRO A 131 20.07 -14.60 -22.30
C PRO A 131 19.29 -13.31 -22.51
N GLY A 132 19.07 -12.58 -21.42
CA GLY A 132 18.25 -11.38 -21.41
C GLY A 132 19.08 -10.16 -21.74
N ASP A 133 18.62 -9.37 -22.71
CA ASP A 133 19.10 -8.00 -22.87
C ASP A 133 18.92 -7.23 -21.55
N PRO A 134 19.85 -6.31 -21.22
CA PRO A 134 19.71 -5.48 -20.02
C PRO A 134 18.45 -4.62 -20.12
N VAL A 135 17.83 -4.34 -18.98
CA VAL A 135 16.70 -3.41 -18.89
C VAL A 135 17.19 -2.01 -19.19
N ALA A 136 16.55 -1.34 -20.15
CA ALA A 136 16.91 0.02 -20.53
C ALA A 136 16.69 0.99 -19.35
N PRO A 137 17.56 2.00 -19.19
CA PRO A 137 17.37 3.02 -18.16
C PRO A 137 16.15 3.91 -18.49
N PRO A 138 15.52 4.52 -17.48
CA PRO A 138 14.39 5.43 -17.69
C PRO A 138 14.82 6.69 -18.44
N ALA A 139 13.97 7.17 -19.35
CA ALA A 139 14.03 8.53 -19.87
C ALA A 139 13.67 9.55 -18.76
N PRO A 140 13.96 10.86 -18.95
CA PRO A 140 13.71 11.89 -17.93
C PRO A 140 12.28 11.92 -17.40
N ASP A 141 11.30 11.65 -18.25
CA ASP A 141 9.88 11.62 -17.92
C ASP A 141 9.40 10.25 -17.45
N GLU A 142 10.24 9.21 -17.44
CA GLU A 142 9.88 7.84 -17.03
C GLU A 142 10.31 7.50 -15.60
N TRP A 143 11.09 8.35 -14.93
CA TRP A 143 11.55 8.09 -13.56
C TRP A 143 10.40 7.87 -12.56
N HIS A 144 9.26 8.52 -12.76
CA HIS A 144 8.06 8.34 -11.91
C HIS A 144 7.52 6.90 -11.92
N LEU A 145 7.86 6.11 -12.94
CA LEU A 145 7.51 4.69 -13.03
C LEU A 145 8.33 3.83 -12.05
N TRP A 146 9.49 4.31 -11.62
CA TRP A 146 10.46 3.60 -10.77
C TRP A 146 10.38 3.99 -9.30
N GLY A 147 9.58 5.01 -8.97
CA GLY A 147 9.38 5.50 -7.62
C GLY A 147 8.85 6.93 -7.62
N SER A 148 8.36 7.40 -6.47
CA SER A 148 7.87 8.78 -6.35
C SER A 148 8.98 9.78 -6.65
N THR A 149 8.76 10.69 -7.60
CA THR A 149 9.70 11.77 -7.95
C THR A 149 9.46 13.04 -7.13
N ASP A 150 8.62 12.98 -6.08
CA ASP A 150 8.34 14.11 -5.21
C ASP A 150 9.62 14.70 -4.61
N GLY A 151 9.77 16.01 -4.75
CA GLY A 151 10.93 16.77 -4.30
C GLY A 151 12.07 16.87 -5.31
N LEU A 152 12.09 16.05 -6.37
CA LEU A 152 13.11 16.16 -7.42
C LEU A 152 12.81 17.35 -8.33
N SER A 153 13.84 18.18 -8.57
CA SER A 153 13.78 19.20 -9.59
C SER A 153 14.01 18.60 -10.99
N PRO A 154 13.64 19.31 -12.07
CA PRO A 154 14.02 18.89 -13.43
C PRO A 154 15.53 18.71 -13.62
N ALA A 155 16.36 19.45 -12.87
CA ALA A 155 17.81 19.29 -12.90
C ALA A 155 18.26 17.99 -12.25
N ASP A 156 17.61 17.58 -11.15
CA ASP A 156 17.90 16.30 -10.50
C ASP A 156 17.54 15.12 -11.41
N LEU A 157 16.37 15.18 -12.06
CA LEU A 157 15.95 14.17 -13.05
C LEU A 157 16.92 14.10 -14.24
N ALA A 158 17.42 15.24 -14.70
CA ALA A 158 18.40 15.29 -15.78
C ALA A 158 19.74 14.65 -15.36
N GLU A 159 20.23 14.92 -14.15
CA GLU A 159 21.46 14.31 -13.64
C GLU A 159 21.28 12.81 -13.37
N LEU A 160 20.13 12.37 -12.83
CA LEU A 160 19.80 10.94 -12.70
C LEU A 160 19.83 10.24 -14.06
N THR A 161 19.16 10.81 -15.07
CA THR A 161 19.13 10.25 -16.43
C THR A 161 20.51 10.18 -17.05
N LYS A 162 21.35 11.20 -16.84
CA LYS A 162 22.69 11.29 -17.41
C LYS A 162 23.63 10.20 -16.90
N VAL A 163 23.50 9.79 -15.64
CA VAL A 163 24.32 8.73 -15.04
C VAL A 163 23.69 7.34 -15.18
N ALA A 164 22.44 7.28 -15.65
CA ALA A 164 21.70 6.03 -15.75
C ALA A 164 22.37 5.06 -16.73
N ALA A 165 22.57 3.82 -16.27
CA ALA A 165 23.11 2.72 -17.07
C ALA A 165 22.07 1.60 -17.20
N PRO A 166 22.02 0.84 -18.31
CA PRO A 166 21.15 -0.32 -18.42
C PRO A 166 21.37 -1.32 -17.28
N GLN A 167 20.29 -1.82 -16.67
CA GLN A 167 20.35 -2.78 -15.56
C GLN A 167 20.52 -4.20 -16.12
N PRO A 168 21.58 -4.95 -15.75
CA PRO A 168 21.73 -6.34 -16.21
C PRO A 168 20.57 -7.22 -15.75
N ALA A 169 19.88 -7.91 -16.66
CA ALA A 169 18.65 -8.62 -16.35
C ALA A 169 18.84 -9.75 -15.31
N GLY A 170 19.99 -10.46 -15.35
CA GLY A 170 20.31 -11.52 -14.38
C GLY A 170 20.30 -11.04 -12.93
N THR A 171 20.61 -9.75 -12.70
CA THR A 171 20.59 -9.15 -11.37
C THR A 171 19.18 -8.97 -10.82
N LEU A 172 18.17 -8.86 -11.68
CA LEU A 172 16.76 -8.73 -11.30
C LEU A 172 16.08 -10.09 -11.22
N LEU A 173 16.48 -11.04 -12.06
CA LEU A 173 15.85 -12.35 -12.22
C LEU A 173 16.33 -13.40 -11.22
N GLN A 174 17.59 -13.32 -10.77
CA GLN A 174 18.17 -14.32 -9.88
C GLN A 174 17.55 -14.22 -8.47
N PRO A 175 16.97 -15.31 -7.94
CA PRO A 175 16.47 -15.34 -6.56
C PRO A 175 17.59 -15.12 -5.54
N LEU A 176 17.31 -14.33 -4.51
CA LEU A 176 18.21 -14.15 -3.38
C LEU A 176 18.28 -15.43 -2.55
N VAL A 177 19.49 -15.89 -2.22
CA VAL A 177 19.69 -17.05 -1.32
C VAL A 177 20.37 -16.59 -0.05
N LEU A 178 19.72 -16.83 1.10
CA LEU A 178 20.23 -16.52 2.44
C LEU A 178 20.35 -17.81 3.26
N SER A 179 21.40 -17.88 4.08
CA SER A 179 21.60 -18.97 5.04
C SER A 179 20.83 -18.78 6.35
N GLY A 180 20.37 -17.55 6.63
CA GLY A 180 19.74 -17.13 7.89
C GLY A 180 20.74 -16.64 8.93
N ALA A 181 22.03 -16.57 8.60
CA ALA A 181 23.07 -16.08 9.50
C ALA A 181 22.93 -14.56 9.77
N GLY A 182 22.25 -13.83 8.89
CA GLY A 182 21.93 -12.41 9.05
C GLY A 182 20.66 -12.09 9.84
N ASP A 183 19.82 -13.08 10.19
CA ASP A 183 18.45 -12.85 10.70
C ASP A 183 18.40 -12.08 12.04
N ALA A 184 19.47 -12.20 12.85
CA ALA A 184 19.60 -11.52 14.13
C ALA A 184 20.26 -10.13 14.04
N LEU A 185 20.53 -9.63 12.83
CA LEU A 185 21.14 -8.32 12.65
C LEU A 185 20.12 -7.21 12.94
N PRO A 186 20.51 -6.17 13.72
CA PRO A 186 19.67 -5.01 13.90
C PRO A 186 19.33 -4.38 12.55
N THR A 187 18.07 -3.99 12.38
CA THR A 187 17.54 -3.53 11.11
C THR A 187 16.81 -2.21 11.27
N THR A 188 16.95 -1.33 10.29
CA THR A 188 16.18 -0.08 10.26
C THR A 188 15.49 0.10 8.91
N GLY A 189 14.19 0.36 8.92
CA GLY A 189 13.43 0.82 7.76
C GLY A 189 13.39 2.35 7.71
N VAL A 190 13.73 2.95 6.58
CA VAL A 190 13.57 4.38 6.31
C VAL A 190 12.56 4.54 5.19
N LEU A 191 11.37 5.02 5.54
CA LEU A 191 10.20 5.10 4.65
C LEU A 191 10.12 6.50 4.06
N CYS A 192 10.10 6.61 2.73
CA CYS A 192 9.88 7.89 2.07
C CYS A 192 8.36 8.05 1.88
N THR A 193 7.74 8.97 2.62
CA THR A 193 6.27 8.98 2.76
C THR A 193 5.54 9.34 1.47
N SER A 194 6.17 10.08 0.55
CA SER A 194 5.62 10.33 -0.79
C SER A 194 5.67 9.11 -1.71
N SER A 195 6.40 8.06 -1.35
CA SER A 195 6.36 6.76 -2.04
C SER A 195 5.12 5.93 -1.65
N GLY A 196 4.32 6.37 -0.68
CA GLY A 196 3.04 5.79 -0.32
C GLY A 196 3.05 4.84 0.88
N THR A 197 4.19 4.65 1.55
CA THR A 197 4.26 3.89 2.80
C THR A 197 4.82 4.74 3.92
N ASN A 198 4.22 4.56 5.09
CA ASN A 198 4.61 5.22 6.33
C ASN A 198 4.41 4.24 7.50
N ILE A 199 4.84 4.63 8.69
CA ILE A 199 4.76 3.84 9.93
C ILE A 199 3.31 3.48 10.23
N ALA A 200 2.36 4.42 10.11
CA ALA A 200 0.96 4.16 10.41
C ALA A 200 0.33 3.08 9.51
N LEU A 201 0.69 3.07 8.22
CA LEU A 201 0.27 2.03 7.29
C LEU A 201 0.93 0.70 7.64
N LEU A 202 2.23 0.68 7.94
CA LEU A 202 2.90 -0.55 8.39
C LEU A 202 2.32 -1.10 9.69
N GLU A 203 2.02 -0.26 10.68
CA GLU A 203 1.34 -0.68 11.92
C GLU A 203 -0.03 -1.28 11.62
N SER A 204 -0.77 -0.70 10.67
CA SER A 204 -2.07 -1.22 10.25
C SER A 204 -1.93 -2.59 9.60
N VAL A 205 -0.97 -2.80 8.70
CA VAL A 205 -0.75 -4.10 8.05
C VAL A 205 -0.23 -5.14 9.05
N VAL A 206 0.72 -4.78 9.92
CA VAL A 206 1.20 -5.66 11.00
C VAL A 206 0.04 -6.08 11.92
N SER A 207 -0.90 -5.16 12.20
CA SER A 207 -2.05 -5.46 13.05
C SER A 207 -2.98 -6.52 12.45
N LEU A 208 -2.99 -6.72 11.12
CA LEU A 208 -3.74 -7.78 10.43
C LEU A 208 -3.19 -9.19 10.72
N GLY A 209 -2.03 -9.29 11.38
CA GLY A 209 -1.51 -10.54 11.91
C GLY A 209 -0.68 -11.36 10.91
N ASP A 210 -0.25 -10.76 9.80
CA ASP A 210 0.62 -11.40 8.81
C ASP A 210 1.85 -12.01 9.48
N ALA A 211 1.98 -13.35 9.40
CA ALA A 211 3.10 -14.06 9.98
C ALA A 211 4.46 -13.58 9.42
N GLY A 212 4.49 -13.19 8.16
CA GLY A 212 5.67 -12.65 7.46
C GLY A 212 6.12 -11.27 7.95
N LEU A 213 5.26 -10.54 8.66
CA LEU A 213 5.56 -9.21 9.19
C LEU A 213 5.84 -9.18 10.69
N ARG A 214 5.79 -10.34 11.37
CA ARG A 214 6.04 -10.44 12.81
C ARG A 214 7.45 -10.02 13.21
N THR A 215 8.43 -10.18 12.32
CA THR A 215 9.80 -9.74 12.58
C THR A 215 9.91 -8.23 12.69
N LEU A 216 8.95 -7.48 12.12
CA LEU A 216 8.97 -6.01 12.14
C LEU A 216 8.66 -5.42 13.52
N VAL A 217 8.07 -6.19 14.44
CA VAL A 217 7.80 -5.75 15.82
C VAL A 217 8.93 -6.16 16.78
N ASP A 218 10.01 -6.78 16.28
CA ASP A 218 11.18 -7.06 17.09
C ASP A 218 11.83 -5.75 17.58
N ARG A 219 12.37 -5.76 18.80
CA ARG A 219 12.98 -4.58 19.43
C ARG A 219 14.24 -4.08 18.71
N GLN A 220 14.83 -4.90 17.85
CA GLN A 220 15.99 -4.55 17.04
C GLN A 220 15.61 -3.95 15.68
N VAL A 221 14.32 -3.97 15.33
CA VAL A 221 13.78 -3.40 14.09
C VAL A 221 13.13 -2.05 14.37
N THR A 222 13.71 -1.00 13.80
CA THR A 222 13.28 0.38 14.04
C THR A 222 12.91 1.08 12.75
N PHE A 223 12.02 2.07 12.79
CA PHE A 223 11.57 2.80 11.61
C PHE A 223 11.78 4.30 11.71
N PHE A 224 12.08 4.92 10.57
CA PHE A 224 12.06 6.36 10.37
C PHE A 224 11.20 6.69 9.16
N GLU A 225 10.68 7.91 9.15
CA GLU A 225 9.99 8.50 8.00
C GLU A 225 10.78 9.70 7.49
N LEU A 226 10.79 9.88 6.17
CA LEU A 226 11.27 11.09 5.50
C LEU A 226 10.17 11.62 4.59
N ALA A 227 9.87 12.91 4.70
CA ALA A 227 8.82 13.58 3.92
C ALA A 227 9.30 13.91 2.49
N THR A 228 9.58 12.87 1.71
CA THR A 228 10.15 12.97 0.36
C THR A 228 9.73 11.77 -0.49
N GLY A 229 9.97 11.85 -1.81
CA GLY A 229 9.91 10.71 -2.74
C GLY A 229 11.12 9.77 -2.66
N HIS A 230 11.22 8.87 -3.64
CA HIS A 230 12.07 7.67 -3.65
C HIS A 230 13.59 7.95 -3.66
N TRP A 231 14.04 9.17 -3.96
CA TRP A 231 15.47 9.53 -4.00
C TRP A 231 15.87 10.54 -2.91
N PRO A 232 15.74 10.19 -1.62
CA PRO A 232 16.05 11.08 -0.49
C PRO A 232 17.52 11.54 -0.47
N MET A 233 18.42 10.84 -1.16
CA MET A 233 19.82 11.24 -1.34
C MET A 233 19.98 12.56 -2.09
N LEU A 234 19.00 12.93 -2.92
CA LEU A 234 18.99 14.16 -3.71
C LEU A 234 18.07 15.22 -3.09
N THR A 235 16.90 14.80 -2.62
CA THR A 235 15.82 15.69 -2.16
C THR A 235 15.93 16.05 -0.68
N ALA A 236 16.44 15.15 0.17
CA ALA A 236 16.53 15.34 1.62
C ALA A 236 17.88 14.85 2.21
N PRO A 237 19.05 15.25 1.65
CA PRO A 237 20.33 14.69 2.03
C PRO A 237 20.78 14.99 3.46
N ASP A 238 20.39 16.14 4.02
CA ASP A 238 20.64 16.51 5.42
C ASP A 238 19.86 15.60 6.38
N GLU A 239 18.56 15.47 6.15
CA GLU A 239 17.67 14.66 6.98
C GLU A 239 18.05 13.18 6.89
N LEU A 240 18.32 12.67 5.68
CA LEU A 240 18.75 11.29 5.49
C LEU A 240 20.07 11.01 6.21
N ALA A 241 21.08 11.89 6.12
CA ALA A 241 22.32 11.71 6.86
C ALA A 241 22.08 11.67 8.38
N GLY A 242 21.21 12.55 8.90
CA GLY A 242 20.80 12.54 10.30
C GLY A 242 20.10 11.24 10.71
N VAL A 243 19.17 10.74 9.89
CA VAL A 243 18.49 9.46 10.11
C VAL A 243 19.47 8.30 10.12
N LEU A 244 20.43 8.25 9.19
CA LEU A 244 21.43 7.18 9.14
C LEU A 244 22.33 7.16 10.39
N LEU A 245 22.70 8.34 10.92
CA LEU A 245 23.45 8.45 12.18
C LEU A 245 22.65 7.93 13.38
N ARG A 246 21.36 8.28 13.45
CA ARG A 246 20.44 7.83 14.51
C ARG A 246 20.15 6.33 14.42
N ALA A 247 19.95 5.83 13.20
CA ALA A 247 19.82 4.40 12.93
C ALA A 247 21.05 3.64 13.41
N ALA A 248 22.26 4.13 13.11
CA ALA A 248 23.50 3.52 13.59
C ALA A 248 23.59 3.46 15.13
N ALA A 249 22.97 4.42 15.83
CA ALA A 249 22.85 4.43 17.29
C ALA A 249 21.71 3.53 17.84
N GLY A 250 20.94 2.89 16.96
CA GLY A 250 19.80 2.04 17.33
C GLY A 250 18.52 2.80 17.70
N GLU A 251 18.43 4.07 17.33
CA GLU A 251 17.21 4.86 17.48
C GLU A 251 16.18 4.55 16.39
N GLY A 252 14.93 4.93 16.63
CA GLY A 252 13.83 4.91 15.67
C GLY A 252 12.53 4.47 16.33
N HIS A 253 11.45 4.46 15.56
CA HIS A 253 10.14 4.02 15.99
C HIS A 253 10.07 2.49 16.05
N LEU A 254 9.49 1.93 17.11
CA LEU A 254 9.21 0.51 17.24
C LEU A 254 7.74 0.25 16.93
N LEU A 255 7.45 -0.59 15.93
CA LEU A 255 6.06 -0.98 15.64
C LEU A 255 5.47 -1.74 16.83
N GLY A 256 4.20 -1.49 17.13
CA GLY A 256 3.49 -2.14 18.23
C GLY A 256 3.84 -1.63 19.64
N ALA A 257 4.75 -0.67 19.78
CA ALA A 257 5.05 -0.03 21.07
C ALA A 257 3.89 0.83 21.62
N SER A 258 2.88 1.13 20.78
CA SER A 258 1.73 1.98 21.13
C SER A 258 0.70 1.32 22.06
N GLY A 259 0.87 0.06 22.45
CA GLY A 259 0.05 -0.59 23.48
C GLY A 259 -1.44 -0.67 23.12
N GLN A 260 -1.80 -0.70 21.83
CA GLN A 260 -3.19 -0.90 21.44
C GLN A 260 -3.59 -2.37 21.68
N ASP A 261 -4.49 -2.58 22.63
CA ASP A 261 -4.94 -3.93 23.05
C ASP A 261 -5.65 -4.73 21.93
N LYS A 262 -6.13 -4.05 20.87
CA LYS A 262 -6.90 -4.68 19.78
C LYS A 262 -6.58 -4.04 18.41
N PRO A 263 -6.27 -4.84 17.37
CA PRO A 263 -6.13 -4.38 15.99
C PRO A 263 -7.33 -3.55 15.51
N THR A 264 -7.09 -2.54 14.69
CA THR A 264 -8.11 -1.60 14.18
C THR A 264 -9.34 -2.31 13.60
N HIS A 265 -9.11 -3.27 12.71
CA HIS A 265 -10.18 -4.02 12.03
C HIS A 265 -11.02 -4.90 12.98
N LEU A 266 -10.55 -5.15 14.20
CA LEU A 266 -11.28 -5.88 15.23
C LEU A 266 -11.97 -4.94 16.23
N LYS A 267 -11.71 -3.63 16.21
CA LYS A 267 -12.40 -2.67 17.09
C LYS A 267 -13.88 -2.56 16.72
N ASP A 268 -14.68 -2.15 17.69
CA ASP A 268 -16.12 -2.11 17.55
C ASP A 268 -16.55 -1.10 16.47
N PHE A 269 -17.62 -1.46 15.77
CA PHE A 269 -18.21 -0.59 14.76
C PHE A 269 -18.69 0.72 15.38
N LEU A 270 -18.54 1.80 14.59
CA LEU A 270 -18.90 3.14 14.99
C LEU A 270 -20.35 3.24 15.48
N LEU A 271 -21.31 2.59 14.82
CA LEU A 271 -22.72 2.64 15.22
C LEU A 271 -23.13 1.43 16.05
N ASP A 272 -23.99 1.65 17.04
CA ASP A 272 -24.72 0.57 17.70
C ASP A 272 -25.90 0.16 16.80
N VAL A 273 -25.76 -0.99 16.14
CA VAL A 273 -26.76 -1.52 15.19
C VAL A 273 -27.25 -2.87 15.70
N PRO A 274 -28.57 -3.06 15.86
CA PRO A 274 -29.14 -4.32 16.31
C PRO A 274 -28.70 -5.51 15.45
N PRO A 275 -28.55 -6.71 16.04
CA PRO A 275 -28.29 -7.91 15.27
C PRO A 275 -29.47 -8.24 14.36
N CYS A 276 -29.18 -8.78 13.18
CA CYS A 276 -30.15 -9.29 12.23
C CYS A 276 -29.80 -10.73 11.80
N PRO A 277 -30.74 -11.49 11.21
CA PRO A 277 -30.45 -12.80 10.65
C PRO A 277 -29.29 -12.74 9.65
N ARG A 278 -28.35 -13.69 9.79
CA ARG A 278 -27.16 -13.82 8.95
C ARG A 278 -27.19 -15.19 8.28
N GLU A 279 -27.12 -15.20 6.95
CA GLU A 279 -27.04 -16.42 6.13
C GLU A 279 -25.69 -16.48 5.42
N ARG A 280 -24.95 -17.59 5.58
CA ARG A 280 -23.63 -17.78 4.99
C ARG A 280 -23.72 -18.66 3.74
N ILE A 281 -23.21 -18.14 2.61
CA ILE A 281 -23.19 -18.84 1.32
C ILE A 281 -21.79 -18.74 0.73
N GLY A 282 -20.97 -19.77 0.94
CA GLY A 282 -19.58 -19.78 0.49
C GLY A 282 -18.76 -18.64 1.09
N ALA A 283 -18.34 -17.70 0.24
CA ALA A 283 -17.57 -16.50 0.58
C ALA A 283 -18.44 -15.28 0.95
N LEU A 284 -19.77 -15.45 1.03
CA LEU A 284 -20.73 -14.38 1.30
C LEU A 284 -21.38 -14.57 2.66
N ASP A 285 -21.68 -13.46 3.34
CA ASP A 285 -22.69 -13.41 4.38
C ASP A 285 -23.76 -12.38 4.07
N LEU A 286 -25.01 -12.83 4.04
CA LEU A 286 -26.19 -11.99 3.81
C LEU A 286 -26.81 -11.64 5.17
N HIS A 287 -26.92 -10.35 5.42
CA HIS A 287 -27.59 -9.74 6.55
C HIS A 287 -28.99 -9.31 6.11
N LEU A 288 -30.00 -10.03 6.61
CA LEU A 288 -31.37 -9.94 6.12
C LEU A 288 -32.22 -9.04 7.01
N SER A 289 -33.14 -8.31 6.39
CA SER A 289 -34.25 -7.65 7.08
C SER A 289 -35.47 -8.56 7.16
N ASP A 290 -36.41 -8.19 8.03
CA ASP A 290 -37.66 -8.93 8.21
C ASP A 290 -38.54 -8.92 6.94
N GLY A 291 -39.23 -10.03 6.68
CA GLY A 291 -40.20 -10.18 5.59
C GLY A 291 -39.65 -10.85 4.32
N GLU A 292 -40.50 -11.58 3.60
CA GLU A 292 -40.07 -12.56 2.58
C GLU A 292 -39.80 -12.04 1.17
N SER A 293 -40.17 -10.80 0.88
CA SER A 293 -40.03 -10.22 -0.46
C SER A 293 -38.57 -9.91 -0.82
N PRO A 294 -38.18 -10.01 -2.12
CA PRO A 294 -36.88 -9.53 -2.59
C PRO A 294 -36.68 -8.04 -2.26
N ARG A 295 -35.47 -7.69 -1.81
CA ARG A 295 -35.09 -6.31 -1.45
C ARG A 295 -33.78 -5.92 -2.14
N PRO A 296 -33.53 -4.62 -2.36
CA PRO A 296 -32.25 -4.16 -2.86
C PRO A 296 -31.09 -4.62 -1.99
N ALA A 297 -29.91 -4.80 -2.57
CA ALA A 297 -28.73 -5.25 -1.84
C ALA A 297 -27.59 -4.25 -1.88
N VAL A 298 -26.81 -4.18 -0.80
CA VAL A 298 -25.55 -3.45 -0.72
C VAL A 298 -24.44 -4.45 -0.44
N VAL A 299 -23.48 -4.58 -1.37
CA VAL A 299 -22.35 -5.50 -1.28
C VAL A 299 -21.12 -4.73 -0.82
N PHE A 300 -20.62 -5.06 0.37
CA PHE A 300 -19.45 -4.45 0.99
C PHE A 300 -18.18 -5.24 0.63
N VAL A 301 -17.27 -4.59 -0.09
CA VAL A 301 -16.00 -5.14 -0.59
C VAL A 301 -14.85 -4.59 0.25
N HIS A 302 -14.22 -5.45 1.04
CA HIS A 302 -13.21 -5.06 2.01
C HIS A 302 -11.93 -4.50 1.38
N GLY A 303 -11.15 -3.77 2.20
CA GLY A 303 -9.79 -3.37 1.84
C GLY A 303 -8.78 -4.52 1.97
N GLY A 304 -7.57 -4.32 1.47
CA GLY A 304 -6.50 -5.29 1.61
C GLY A 304 -5.16 -4.72 1.14
N PRO A 305 -4.11 -5.57 1.02
CA PRO A 305 -4.18 -7.03 1.15
C PRO A 305 -4.47 -7.54 2.57
N VAL A 306 -5.08 -8.71 2.69
CA VAL A 306 -5.37 -9.40 3.96
C VAL A 306 -4.68 -10.75 3.95
N PRO A 307 -3.88 -11.13 4.97
CA PRO A 307 -3.18 -12.41 5.00
C PRO A 307 -4.12 -13.61 4.81
N GLU A 308 -3.69 -14.62 4.06
CA GLU A 308 -4.48 -15.85 3.83
C GLU A 308 -4.77 -16.60 5.14
N ASP A 309 -3.86 -16.51 6.11
CA ASP A 309 -3.95 -17.14 7.43
C ASP A 309 -4.50 -16.22 8.54
N ALA A 310 -5.16 -15.12 8.17
CA ALA A 310 -5.75 -14.20 9.12
C ALA A 310 -6.74 -14.91 10.07
N ALA A 311 -6.56 -14.74 11.38
CA ALA A 311 -7.34 -15.44 12.40
C ALA A 311 -8.84 -15.08 12.38
N VAL A 312 -9.17 -13.83 11.99
CA VAL A 312 -10.53 -13.36 11.76
C VAL A 312 -10.58 -12.75 10.37
N THR A 313 -11.43 -13.30 9.52
CA THR A 313 -11.51 -12.87 8.12
C THR A 313 -12.39 -11.62 7.97
N PRO A 314 -12.27 -10.86 6.86
CA PRO A 314 -12.96 -9.59 6.69
C PRO A 314 -14.48 -9.63 6.88
N ARG A 315 -15.15 -10.69 6.41
CA ARG A 315 -16.60 -10.86 6.63
C ARG A 315 -17.03 -10.92 8.10
N ASP A 316 -16.10 -11.19 9.01
CA ASP A 316 -16.32 -11.24 10.45
C ASP A 316 -15.74 -10.00 11.19
N TRP A 317 -15.19 -9.02 10.47
CA TRP A 317 -14.77 -7.75 11.05
C TRP A 317 -15.97 -6.91 11.47
N ALA A 318 -15.89 -6.32 12.67
CA ALA A 318 -16.99 -5.57 13.25
C ALA A 318 -17.45 -4.41 12.36
N GLY A 319 -16.52 -3.72 11.68
CA GLY A 319 -16.82 -2.65 10.73
C GLY A 319 -17.73 -3.10 9.57
N LEU A 320 -17.36 -4.19 8.86
CA LEU A 320 -18.14 -4.68 7.72
C LEU A 320 -19.47 -5.31 8.15
N VAL A 321 -19.46 -6.09 9.23
CA VAL A 321 -20.70 -6.64 9.82
C VAL A 321 -21.64 -5.50 10.24
N GLY A 322 -21.08 -4.43 10.81
CA GLY A 322 -21.82 -3.23 11.19
C GLY A 322 -22.47 -2.53 10.02
N HIS A 323 -21.74 -2.30 8.93
CA HIS A 323 -22.30 -1.76 7.68
C HIS A 323 -23.41 -2.64 7.10
N ALA A 324 -23.21 -3.96 7.06
CA ALA A 324 -24.20 -4.90 6.54
C ALA A 324 -25.46 -4.95 7.40
N ARG A 325 -25.32 -4.92 8.73
CA ARG A 325 -26.46 -4.79 9.65
C ARG A 325 -27.17 -3.46 9.49
N LEU A 326 -26.44 -2.37 9.25
CA LEU A 326 -27.06 -1.05 9.07
C LEU A 326 -27.92 -1.04 7.81
N ALA A 327 -27.41 -1.54 6.69
CA ALA A 327 -28.19 -1.68 5.45
C ALA A 327 -29.44 -2.56 5.68
N ALA A 328 -29.30 -3.67 6.40
CA ALA A 328 -30.43 -4.53 6.77
C ALA A 328 -31.47 -3.79 7.62
N SER A 329 -31.05 -3.05 8.64
CA SER A 329 -31.94 -2.28 9.51
C SER A 329 -32.74 -1.19 8.76
N LEU A 330 -32.23 -0.74 7.62
CA LEU A 330 -32.84 0.27 6.76
C LEU A 330 -33.61 -0.34 5.57
N GLY A 331 -33.82 -1.67 5.55
CA GLY A 331 -34.72 -2.33 4.61
C GLY A 331 -34.07 -2.82 3.31
N ALA A 332 -32.75 -2.87 3.24
CA ALA A 332 -31.99 -3.57 2.19
C ALA A 332 -31.51 -4.95 2.69
N VAL A 333 -30.79 -5.67 1.83
CA VAL A 333 -29.94 -6.80 2.21
C VAL A 333 -28.49 -6.29 2.28
N GLY A 334 -27.86 -6.39 3.43
CA GLY A 334 -26.42 -6.12 3.54
C GLY A 334 -25.62 -7.38 3.20
N VAL A 335 -24.57 -7.28 2.40
CA VAL A 335 -23.75 -8.45 2.03
C VAL A 335 -22.28 -8.15 2.27
N THR A 336 -21.60 -8.98 3.06
CA THR A 336 -20.14 -8.94 3.15
C THR A 336 -19.53 -10.02 2.25
N VAL A 337 -18.49 -9.66 1.49
CA VAL A 337 -17.79 -10.56 0.56
C VAL A 337 -16.38 -10.82 1.07
N GLU A 338 -15.89 -12.05 0.96
CA GLU A 338 -14.45 -12.36 1.00
C GLU A 338 -13.88 -12.46 -0.42
N HIS A 339 -12.68 -11.91 -0.62
CA HIS A 339 -11.93 -12.07 -1.86
C HIS A 339 -10.45 -12.34 -1.57
N ARG A 340 -9.76 -12.96 -2.54
CA ARG A 340 -8.39 -13.44 -2.36
C ARG A 340 -7.32 -12.37 -2.63
N LEU A 341 -7.53 -11.15 -2.15
CA LEU A 341 -6.51 -10.09 -2.18
C LEU A 341 -5.56 -10.31 -1.00
N HIS A 342 -4.62 -11.25 -1.14
CA HIS A 342 -3.68 -11.61 -0.08
C HIS A 342 -2.32 -10.94 -0.23
N GLY A 343 -1.96 -10.55 -1.45
CA GLY A 343 -0.85 -9.66 -1.77
C GLY A 343 -1.21 -8.66 -2.85
N LEU A 344 -0.28 -7.77 -3.16
CA LEU A 344 -0.46 -6.74 -4.20
C LEU A 344 -0.54 -7.33 -5.61
N GLY A 345 -0.07 -8.56 -5.83
CA GLY A 345 -0.24 -9.26 -7.11
C GLY A 345 -1.64 -9.86 -7.34
N ASP A 346 -2.52 -9.83 -6.35
CA ASP A 346 -3.78 -10.58 -6.39
C ASP A 346 -5.00 -9.78 -6.91
N PHE A 347 -4.83 -8.54 -7.37
CA PHE A 347 -5.97 -7.70 -7.76
C PHE A 347 -6.86 -8.33 -8.85
N ASP A 348 -6.31 -9.01 -9.85
CA ASP A 348 -7.11 -9.72 -10.88
C ASP A 348 -7.91 -10.89 -10.30
N ARG A 349 -7.30 -11.64 -9.37
CA ARG A 349 -7.95 -12.73 -8.67
C ARG A 349 -9.09 -12.21 -7.79
N ALA A 350 -8.83 -11.15 -7.04
CA ALA A 350 -9.80 -10.49 -6.19
C ALA A 350 -10.97 -9.89 -6.98
N ALA A 351 -10.70 -9.26 -8.13
CA ALA A 351 -11.75 -8.74 -9.02
C ALA A 351 -12.67 -9.86 -9.52
N SER A 352 -12.08 -11.01 -9.88
CA SER A 352 -12.84 -12.21 -10.29
C SER A 352 -13.71 -12.76 -9.16
N ASP A 353 -13.19 -12.79 -7.93
CA ASP A 353 -13.94 -13.23 -6.75
C ASP A 353 -15.13 -12.30 -6.46
N VAL A 354 -14.92 -10.98 -6.51
CA VAL A 354 -15.99 -9.98 -6.32
C VAL A 354 -17.07 -10.12 -7.40
N ALA A 355 -16.69 -10.29 -8.67
CA ALA A 355 -17.65 -10.50 -9.75
C ALA A 355 -18.50 -11.78 -9.54
N ALA A 356 -17.87 -12.89 -9.16
CA ALA A 356 -18.57 -14.15 -8.89
C ALA A 356 -19.50 -14.04 -7.66
N ALA A 357 -19.04 -13.35 -6.61
CA ALA A 357 -19.83 -13.02 -5.42
C ALA A 357 -21.09 -12.23 -5.77
N VAL A 358 -20.96 -11.20 -6.62
CA VAL A 358 -22.10 -10.36 -7.04
C VAL A 358 -23.14 -11.17 -7.83
N GLU A 359 -22.72 -12.09 -8.69
CA GLU A 359 -23.66 -12.97 -9.40
C GLU A 359 -24.45 -13.88 -8.45
N LEU A 360 -23.81 -14.41 -7.40
CA LEU A 360 -24.50 -15.18 -6.36
C LEU A 360 -25.49 -14.31 -5.56
N VAL A 361 -25.11 -13.06 -5.23
CA VAL A 361 -26.01 -12.11 -4.57
C VAL A 361 -27.24 -11.83 -5.42
N ARG A 362 -27.06 -11.54 -6.71
CA ARG A 362 -28.15 -11.24 -7.63
C ARG A 362 -29.09 -12.42 -7.87
N ALA A 363 -28.56 -13.64 -7.82
CA ALA A 363 -29.36 -14.86 -7.94
C ALA A 363 -30.11 -15.25 -6.65
N HIS A 364 -29.84 -14.59 -5.52
CA HIS A 364 -30.42 -14.96 -4.24
C HIS A 364 -31.92 -14.59 -4.18
N PRO A 365 -32.82 -15.49 -3.73
CA PRO A 365 -34.27 -15.28 -3.79
C PRO A 365 -34.77 -14.11 -2.91
N ARG A 366 -33.95 -13.66 -1.95
CA ARG A 366 -34.26 -12.50 -1.08
C ARG A 366 -33.70 -11.18 -1.59
N VAL A 367 -33.00 -11.19 -2.72
CA VAL A 367 -32.37 -10.02 -3.31
C VAL A 367 -33.11 -9.64 -4.59
N ASP A 368 -33.40 -8.35 -4.72
CA ASP A 368 -33.79 -7.73 -5.98
C ASP A 368 -32.52 -7.53 -6.82
N GLY A 369 -32.23 -8.51 -7.68
CA GLY A 369 -31.00 -8.56 -8.48
C GLY A 369 -30.84 -7.42 -9.50
N ASP A 370 -31.88 -6.59 -9.70
CA ASP A 370 -31.85 -5.40 -10.55
C ASP A 370 -31.57 -4.11 -9.77
N ARG A 371 -31.44 -4.19 -8.43
CA ARG A 371 -31.19 -3.05 -7.53
C ARG A 371 -30.08 -3.41 -6.55
N VAL A 372 -28.85 -3.43 -7.04
CA VAL A 372 -27.65 -3.72 -6.24
C VAL A 372 -26.72 -2.52 -6.22
N ALA A 373 -26.11 -2.25 -5.06
CA ALA A 373 -25.00 -1.32 -4.92
C ALA A 373 -23.72 -2.06 -4.50
N LEU A 374 -22.56 -1.59 -4.97
CA LEU A 374 -21.25 -2.08 -4.55
C LEU A 374 -20.53 -1.01 -3.75
N TRP A 375 -19.99 -1.36 -2.59
CA TRP A 375 -19.33 -0.42 -1.68
C TRP A 375 -17.90 -0.89 -1.35
N PHE A 376 -16.90 -0.15 -1.84
CA PHE A 376 -15.49 -0.48 -1.70
C PHE A 376 -14.83 0.28 -0.55
N PHE A 377 -13.93 -0.38 0.19
CA PHE A 377 -13.22 0.22 1.32
C PHE A 377 -11.71 0.20 1.11
N SER A 378 -11.01 1.27 1.50
CA SER A 378 -9.54 1.27 1.59
C SER A 378 -8.86 0.72 0.32
N GLY A 379 -7.93 -0.23 0.45
CA GLY A 379 -7.24 -0.90 -0.66
C GLY A 379 -8.11 -1.76 -1.59
N GLY A 380 -9.41 -1.88 -1.33
CA GLY A 380 -10.40 -2.46 -2.24
C GLY A 380 -10.90 -1.45 -3.28
N GLY A 381 -10.64 -0.15 -3.08
CA GLY A 381 -10.97 0.93 -4.02
C GLY A 381 -10.52 0.69 -5.47
N PRO A 382 -9.32 0.14 -5.76
CA PRO A 382 -8.88 -0.13 -7.13
C PRO A 382 -9.77 -1.15 -7.86
N LEU A 383 -10.43 -2.07 -7.15
CA LEU A 383 -11.36 -3.05 -7.72
C LEU A 383 -12.64 -2.41 -8.29
N ALA A 384 -12.91 -1.14 -7.99
CA ALA A 384 -14.02 -0.39 -8.56
C ALA A 384 -13.83 -0.08 -10.07
N ALA A 385 -12.61 -0.17 -10.60
CA ALA A 385 -12.28 0.24 -11.97
C ALA A 385 -13.16 -0.45 -13.01
N ASP A 386 -13.33 -1.78 -12.94
CA ASP A 386 -14.12 -2.52 -13.93
C ASP A 386 -15.60 -2.13 -13.92
N TRP A 387 -16.14 -1.87 -12.73
CA TRP A 387 -17.54 -1.48 -12.56
C TRP A 387 -17.82 -0.07 -13.05
N LEU A 388 -16.83 0.83 -12.96
CA LEU A 388 -16.90 2.19 -13.51
C LEU A 388 -16.66 2.22 -15.02
N ALA A 389 -15.79 1.36 -15.54
CA ALA A 389 -15.49 1.31 -16.97
C ALA A 389 -16.69 0.86 -17.81
N ALA A 390 -17.47 -0.09 -17.30
CA ALA A 390 -18.68 -0.60 -17.96
C ALA A 390 -19.77 -0.98 -16.94
N PRO A 391 -20.48 0.01 -16.36
CA PRO A 391 -21.53 -0.26 -15.38
C PRO A 391 -22.63 -1.15 -15.96
N PRO A 392 -22.95 -2.28 -15.33
CA PRO A 392 -24.09 -3.08 -15.76
C PRO A 392 -25.40 -2.36 -15.38
N PRO A 393 -26.50 -2.56 -16.13
CA PRO A 393 -27.73 -1.78 -15.97
C PRO A 393 -28.45 -2.00 -14.63
N TRP A 394 -28.16 -3.10 -13.93
CA TRP A 394 -28.70 -3.42 -12.61
C TRP A 394 -27.95 -2.72 -11.46
N LEU A 395 -26.76 -2.18 -11.73
CA LEU A 395 -25.94 -1.52 -10.71
C LEU A 395 -26.53 -0.13 -10.44
N GLY A 396 -27.21 0.00 -9.31
CA GLY A 396 -27.92 1.23 -8.96
C GLY A 396 -27.01 2.29 -8.32
N CYS A 397 -25.89 1.89 -7.73
CA CYS A 397 -24.94 2.82 -7.09
C CYS A 397 -23.57 2.14 -6.89
N LEU A 398 -22.50 2.92 -7.01
CA LEU A 398 -21.18 2.55 -6.51
C LEU A 398 -20.79 3.47 -5.36
N ALA A 399 -20.34 2.91 -4.26
CA ALA A 399 -19.90 3.65 -3.10
C ALA A 399 -18.46 3.32 -2.74
N ALA A 400 -17.78 4.27 -2.11
CA ALA A 400 -16.43 4.08 -1.63
C ALA A 400 -16.20 4.85 -0.33
N SER A 401 -15.55 4.23 0.66
CA SER A 401 -15.22 4.88 1.94
C SER A 401 -13.73 4.80 2.23
N TYR A 402 -13.13 5.97 2.52
CA TYR A 402 -11.68 6.17 2.66
C TYR A 402 -10.89 5.34 1.62
N PRO A 403 -11.24 5.40 0.33
CA PRO A 403 -10.69 4.48 -0.65
C PRO A 403 -9.29 4.88 -1.09
N ILE A 404 -8.49 3.89 -1.47
CA ILE A 404 -7.31 4.07 -2.30
C ILE A 404 -7.78 3.95 -3.76
N LEU A 405 -7.80 5.04 -4.52
CA LEU A 405 -8.40 5.10 -5.87
C LEU A 405 -7.38 5.05 -7.02
N ALA A 406 -6.13 4.77 -6.68
CA ALA A 406 -5.08 4.34 -7.59
C ALA A 406 -4.03 3.57 -6.78
N PRO A 407 -3.35 2.56 -7.36
CA PRO A 407 -2.27 1.90 -6.66
C PRO A 407 -1.20 2.91 -6.25
N LEU A 408 -0.72 2.81 -5.00
CA LEU A 408 0.32 3.69 -4.50
C LEU A 408 1.65 3.38 -5.21
N PRO A 409 2.58 4.35 -5.33
CA PRO A 409 3.80 4.17 -6.14
C PRO A 409 4.61 2.92 -5.78
N ASN A 410 4.68 2.59 -4.48
CA ASN A 410 5.42 1.44 -4.01
C ASN A 410 4.67 0.10 -4.09
N TRP A 411 3.42 0.08 -4.57
CA TRP A 411 2.65 -1.16 -4.72
C TRP A 411 3.08 -1.98 -5.94
N GLY A 412 3.84 -1.34 -6.83
CA GLY A 412 4.29 -1.95 -8.07
C GLY A 412 3.18 -2.37 -9.02
N LEU A 413 2.17 -1.52 -9.12
CA LEU A 413 1.01 -1.64 -10.00
C LEU A 413 0.75 -0.33 -10.75
N SER A 414 1.81 0.48 -10.93
CA SER A 414 1.71 1.83 -11.48
C SER A 414 1.10 1.84 -12.89
N ASP A 415 1.34 0.78 -13.67
CA ASP A 415 0.86 0.52 -15.03
C ASP A 415 -0.38 -0.38 -15.11
N SER A 416 -1.01 -0.70 -13.97
CA SER A 416 -2.17 -1.62 -13.95
C SER A 416 -3.49 -0.95 -14.35
N ARG A 417 -4.48 -1.77 -14.75
CA ARG A 417 -5.86 -1.34 -15.07
C ARG A 417 -6.70 -0.92 -13.86
N PHE A 418 -6.20 -1.14 -12.64
CA PHE A 418 -6.93 -0.90 -11.39
C PHE A 418 -6.90 0.58 -10.99
N ARG A 419 -7.27 1.47 -11.91
CA ARG A 419 -7.19 2.92 -11.76
C ARG A 419 -8.56 3.54 -12.03
N PRO A 420 -9.49 3.53 -11.04
CA PRO A 420 -10.83 4.09 -11.16
C PRO A 420 -10.93 5.45 -11.86
N ALA A 421 -10.00 6.37 -11.59
CA ALA A 421 -10.01 7.71 -12.19
C ALA A 421 -9.85 7.71 -13.72
N ASP A 422 -9.11 6.74 -14.27
CA ASP A 422 -8.76 6.70 -15.69
C ASP A 422 -9.92 6.17 -16.57
N VAL A 423 -10.93 5.55 -15.94
CA VAL A 423 -12.04 4.87 -16.62
C VAL A 423 -13.40 5.53 -16.40
N LEU A 424 -13.46 6.68 -15.72
CA LEU A 424 -14.70 7.38 -15.40
C LEU A 424 -15.52 7.83 -16.62
N GLY A 425 -14.88 8.00 -17.78
CA GLY A 425 -15.61 8.24 -19.04
C GLY A 425 -16.61 7.12 -19.40
N GLY A 426 -16.42 5.91 -18.88
CA GLY A 426 -17.32 4.76 -19.04
C GLY A 426 -18.49 4.72 -18.04
N ALA A 427 -18.44 5.50 -16.95
CA ALA A 427 -19.39 5.39 -15.84
C ALA A 427 -20.82 5.86 -16.21
N GLY A 428 -20.95 6.66 -17.27
CA GLY A 428 -22.23 7.10 -17.79
C GLY A 428 -23.09 7.82 -16.75
N ARG A 429 -24.20 7.19 -16.33
CA ARG A 429 -25.16 7.75 -15.35
C ARG A 429 -25.13 7.02 -14.00
N LEU A 430 -24.15 6.16 -13.77
CA LEU A 430 -24.02 5.44 -12.50
C LEU A 430 -23.77 6.45 -11.36
N PRO A 431 -24.62 6.51 -10.32
CA PRO A 431 -24.35 7.35 -9.16
C PRO A 431 -23.19 6.81 -8.33
N VAL A 432 -22.30 7.72 -7.92
CA VAL A 432 -21.12 7.41 -7.10
C VAL A 432 -21.21 8.16 -5.77
N VAL A 433 -21.14 7.44 -4.64
CA VAL A 433 -21.09 8.02 -3.28
C VAL A 433 -19.70 7.83 -2.69
N LEU A 434 -18.97 8.93 -2.50
CA LEU A 434 -17.60 8.93 -1.98
C LEU A 434 -17.55 9.49 -0.57
N THR A 435 -17.23 8.64 0.41
CA THR A 435 -16.99 9.05 1.80
C THR A 435 -15.51 9.34 2.02
N ARG A 436 -15.15 10.61 2.16
CA ARG A 436 -13.77 11.08 2.31
C ARG A 436 -13.50 11.47 3.75
N VAL A 437 -12.32 11.14 4.27
CA VAL A 437 -11.89 11.50 5.63
C VAL A 437 -10.92 12.68 5.57
N GLU A 438 -11.01 13.60 6.55
CA GLU A 438 -10.21 14.84 6.53
C GLU A 438 -8.73 14.60 6.85
N LEU A 439 -8.43 13.71 7.80
CA LEU A 439 -7.08 13.36 8.23
C LEU A 439 -6.56 12.12 7.49
N GLU A 440 -6.71 12.12 6.16
CA GLU A 440 -6.27 11.03 5.29
C GLU A 440 -4.75 11.07 5.05
N HIS A 441 -4.16 9.91 4.79
CA HIS A 441 -2.77 9.82 4.35
C HIS A 441 -2.56 10.64 3.07
N PRO A 442 -1.54 11.51 2.97
CA PRO A 442 -1.35 12.40 1.82
C PRO A 442 -1.34 11.68 0.46
N ALA A 443 -0.65 10.53 0.36
CA ALA A 443 -0.64 9.73 -0.86
C ALA A 443 -2.03 9.16 -1.22
N ILE A 444 -2.83 8.73 -0.23
CA ILE A 444 -4.20 8.24 -0.46
C ILE A 444 -5.10 9.41 -0.86
N ALA A 445 -5.02 10.53 -0.13
CA ALA A 445 -5.74 11.77 -0.43
C ALA A 445 -5.47 12.27 -1.85
N ALA A 446 -4.24 12.14 -2.35
CA ALA A 446 -3.89 12.48 -3.73
C ALA A 446 -4.64 11.60 -4.75
N THR A 447 -4.77 10.29 -4.50
CA THR A 447 -5.57 9.40 -5.38
C THR A 447 -7.04 9.79 -5.39
N VAL A 448 -7.58 10.20 -4.23
CA VAL A 448 -8.97 10.65 -4.10
C VAL A 448 -9.17 11.99 -4.82
N ALA A 449 -8.24 12.94 -4.66
CA ALA A 449 -8.29 14.22 -5.35
C ALA A 449 -8.26 14.06 -6.88
N ALA A 450 -7.39 13.18 -7.39
CA ALA A 450 -7.33 12.85 -8.81
C ALA A 450 -8.64 12.25 -9.33
N PHE A 451 -9.25 11.34 -8.57
CA PHE A 451 -10.54 10.76 -8.90
C PHE A 451 -11.67 11.81 -8.94
N VAL A 452 -11.75 12.69 -7.93
CA VAL A 452 -12.75 13.77 -7.89
C VAL A 452 -12.60 14.70 -9.10
N ALA A 453 -11.38 15.12 -9.42
CA ALA A 453 -11.12 15.95 -10.60
C ALA A 453 -11.51 15.25 -11.92
N ALA A 454 -11.22 13.95 -12.05
CA ALA A 454 -11.61 13.16 -13.21
C ALA A 454 -13.15 12.99 -13.29
N ALA A 455 -13.83 12.81 -12.16
CA ALA A 455 -15.29 12.70 -12.10
C ALA A 455 -15.99 13.99 -12.51
N GLU A 456 -15.46 15.14 -12.06
CA GLU A 456 -15.92 16.47 -12.50
C GLU A 456 -15.72 16.65 -14.01
N SER A 457 -14.56 16.26 -14.54
CA SER A 457 -14.25 16.35 -15.97
C SER A 457 -15.17 15.46 -16.83
N ALA A 458 -15.48 14.26 -16.34
CA ALA A 458 -16.35 13.30 -17.01
C ALA A 458 -17.85 13.58 -16.82
N GLY A 459 -18.24 14.51 -15.93
CA GLY A 459 -19.65 14.76 -15.59
C GLY A 459 -20.32 13.60 -14.86
N THR A 460 -19.55 12.85 -14.06
CA THR A 460 -20.06 11.74 -13.25
C THR A 460 -21.00 12.26 -12.16
N ASP A 461 -22.07 11.50 -11.86
CA ASP A 461 -22.98 11.79 -10.75
C ASP A 461 -22.30 11.42 -9.41
N LEU A 462 -21.44 12.31 -8.91
CA LEU A 462 -20.61 12.10 -7.73
C LEU A 462 -21.17 12.89 -6.53
N GLU A 463 -21.60 12.18 -5.48
CA GLU A 463 -21.87 12.74 -4.15
C GLU A 463 -20.67 12.52 -3.23
N VAL A 464 -20.10 13.60 -2.68
CA VAL A 464 -19.03 13.54 -1.68
C VAL A 464 -19.61 13.75 -0.27
N VAL A 465 -19.27 12.84 0.64
CA VAL A 465 -19.58 12.91 2.08
C VAL A 465 -18.27 13.02 2.85
N ASP A 466 -18.00 14.19 3.40
CA ASP A 466 -16.81 14.41 4.24
C ASP A 466 -17.02 13.93 5.68
N VAL A 467 -15.96 13.36 6.25
CA VAL A 467 -15.85 12.98 7.67
C VAL A 467 -14.86 13.93 8.34
N PRO A 468 -15.35 15.01 8.98
CA PRO A 468 -14.49 15.95 9.70
C PRO A 468 -13.67 15.24 10.77
N GLN A 469 -12.37 15.52 10.81
CA GLN A 469 -11.38 14.92 11.71
C GLN A 469 -11.29 13.38 11.65
N GLY A 470 -11.95 12.75 10.67
CA GLY A 470 -11.87 11.31 10.46
C GLY A 470 -10.51 10.91 9.91
N ARG A 471 -10.06 9.72 10.28
CA ARG A 471 -8.87 9.04 9.77
C ARG A 471 -9.26 7.86 8.89
N HIS A 472 -8.28 7.29 8.18
CA HIS A 472 -8.47 6.06 7.44
C HIS A 472 -9.03 4.94 8.35
N GLY A 473 -10.17 4.34 8.01
CA GLY A 473 -10.85 3.39 8.89
C GLY A 473 -11.64 4.03 10.06
N PHE A 474 -12.13 5.26 9.88
CA PHE A 474 -12.89 6.02 10.90
C PHE A 474 -14.07 5.24 11.49
N ASP A 475 -14.64 4.31 10.72
CA ASP A 475 -15.78 3.47 11.07
C ASP A 475 -15.49 2.47 12.21
N THR A 476 -14.22 2.33 12.61
CA THR A 476 -13.79 1.56 13.78
C THR A 476 -12.85 2.35 14.70
N LEU A 477 -12.13 3.35 14.16
CA LEU A 477 -11.17 4.16 14.92
C LEU A 477 -11.77 5.38 15.60
N ASP A 478 -12.64 6.10 14.90
CA ASP A 478 -13.03 7.45 15.30
C ASP A 478 -14.50 7.46 15.70
N HIS A 479 -14.75 7.20 16.99
CA HIS A 479 -16.10 7.13 17.57
C HIS A 479 -16.77 8.51 17.77
N THR A 480 -16.55 9.43 16.82
CA THR A 480 -17.03 10.81 16.85
C THR A 480 -18.45 10.96 16.31
N GLU A 481 -19.21 11.95 16.80
CA GLU A 481 -20.54 12.26 16.27
C GLU A 481 -20.51 12.64 14.78
N ALA A 482 -19.46 13.36 14.35
CA ALA A 482 -19.27 13.70 12.94
C ALA A 482 -19.11 12.45 12.06
N GLY A 483 -18.33 11.47 12.51
CA GLY A 483 -18.22 10.16 11.86
C GLY A 483 -19.56 9.43 11.79
N ARG A 484 -20.31 9.40 12.90
CA ARG A 484 -21.64 8.75 12.96
C ARG A 484 -22.60 9.38 11.95
N ALA A 485 -22.63 10.72 11.89
CA ALA A 485 -23.47 11.46 10.96
C ALA A 485 -23.09 11.22 9.50
N ALA A 486 -21.80 11.28 9.18
CA ALA A 486 -21.29 11.02 7.83
C ALA A 486 -21.62 9.58 7.37
N LEU A 487 -21.38 8.57 8.23
CA LEU A 487 -21.68 7.17 7.89
C LEU A 487 -23.17 6.93 7.65
N ARG A 488 -24.05 7.53 8.48
CA ARG A 488 -25.51 7.48 8.26
C ARG A 488 -25.89 8.16 6.94
N ARG A 489 -25.30 9.33 6.64
CA ARG A 489 -25.56 10.06 5.40
C ARG A 489 -25.14 9.23 4.18
N SER A 490 -23.93 8.66 4.17
CA SER A 490 -23.45 7.81 3.08
C SER A 490 -24.38 6.60 2.86
N MET A 491 -24.77 5.92 3.94
CA MET A 491 -25.69 4.78 3.83
C MET A 491 -27.05 5.19 3.24
N ARG A 492 -27.62 6.31 3.70
CA ARG A 492 -28.90 6.79 3.16
C ARG A 492 -28.80 7.21 1.70
N ALA A 493 -27.71 7.85 1.28
CA ALA A 493 -27.48 8.22 -0.11
C ALA A 493 -27.47 6.97 -1.01
N VAL A 494 -26.68 5.96 -0.65
CA VAL A 494 -26.62 4.67 -1.38
C VAL A 494 -28.01 4.02 -1.46
N LEU A 495 -28.71 3.92 -0.35
CA LEU A 495 -30.06 3.34 -0.30
C LEU A 495 -31.09 4.14 -1.10
N GLY A 496 -30.95 5.47 -1.13
CA GLY A 496 -31.77 6.37 -1.94
C GLY A 496 -31.61 6.11 -3.44
N HIS A 497 -30.39 5.91 -3.93
CA HIS A 497 -30.13 5.51 -5.32
C HIS A 497 -30.68 4.12 -5.64
N LEU A 498 -30.75 3.23 -4.65
CA LEU A 498 -31.45 1.96 -4.79
C LEU A 498 -32.97 2.09 -4.67
N GLY A 499 -33.54 3.28 -4.43
CA GLY A 499 -34.99 3.48 -4.27
C GLY A 499 -35.57 2.90 -2.98
N VAL A 500 -34.75 2.72 -1.94
CA VAL A 500 -35.21 2.32 -0.60
C VAL A 500 -35.72 3.57 0.13
N PRO A 501 -36.94 3.58 0.69
CA PRO A 501 -37.45 4.72 1.43
C PRO A 501 -36.69 4.88 2.75
N VAL A 502 -35.80 5.87 2.83
CA VAL A 502 -35.12 6.25 4.06
C VAL A 502 -35.86 7.44 4.69
N GLY A 503 -36.29 7.29 5.94
CA GLY A 503 -37.00 8.33 6.69
C GLY A 503 -36.15 9.60 6.92
N PRO A 504 -36.77 10.71 7.40
CA PRO A 504 -36.05 11.96 7.64
C PRO A 504 -34.92 11.79 8.67
N ASP A 505 -33.96 12.71 8.62
CA ASP A 505 -32.78 12.74 9.49
C ASP A 505 -33.20 12.90 10.97
N ASP A 506 -33.12 11.85 11.78
CA ASP A 506 -33.10 11.99 13.25
C ASP A 506 -31.74 12.58 13.66
N ALA A 507 -31.52 13.84 13.33
CA ALA A 507 -30.41 14.65 13.80
C ALA A 507 -30.67 15.22 15.21
N SER A 508 -31.81 14.92 15.83
CA SER A 508 -32.08 15.28 17.22
C SER A 508 -31.76 14.11 18.15
N GLY A 509 -30.58 14.14 18.78
CA GLY A 509 -30.36 13.42 20.03
C GLY A 509 -31.41 13.78 21.09
N PRO A 510 -31.52 13.03 22.19
CA PRO A 510 -32.54 13.25 23.20
C PRO A 510 -32.45 14.69 23.71
N ALA A 511 -33.55 15.43 23.60
CA ALA A 511 -33.67 16.78 24.15
C ALA A 511 -33.33 16.74 25.64
N GLU A 512 -32.40 17.60 26.08
CA GLU A 512 -32.13 17.81 27.51
C GLU A 512 -33.45 18.08 28.24
N PRO A 513 -33.67 17.49 29.43
CA PRO A 513 -34.87 17.74 30.18
C PRO A 513 -34.91 19.21 30.57
N ALA A 514 -35.96 19.90 30.14
CA ALA A 514 -36.22 21.28 30.51
C ALA A 514 -36.17 21.42 32.03
N LEU A 515 -35.22 22.22 32.52
CA LEU A 515 -35.22 22.70 33.89
C LEU A 515 -36.45 23.61 34.07
N SER A 516 -37.54 23.04 34.59
CA SER A 516 -38.62 23.81 35.19
C SER A 516 -38.08 24.48 36.45
N GLY A 517 -38.22 25.82 36.50
CA GLY A 517 -37.82 26.65 37.64
C GLY A 517 -38.68 26.55 38.87
#